data_AF-A0A3M0XRQ3-F1
#
_entry.id   AF-A0A3M0XRQ3-F1
#
_cell.length_a   1.000
_cell.length_b   1.000
_cell.length_c   1.000
_cell.angle_alpha   90.00
_cell.angle_beta   90.00
_cell.angle_gamma   90.00
#
_symmetry.space_group_name_H-M   'P 1'
#
loop_
_entity.id
_entity.type
_entity.pdbx_description
1 polymer ?
#
loop_
_entity_poly.entity_id
_entity_poly.type
_entity_poly.pdbx_seq_one_letter_code
_entity_poly.pdbx_strand_id
1 'polypeptide(L)'
;MAIVGKNASVAGVEVDLLCLSPDRRRVVVVEVKARRVGAGYQPPLESAVDARKLHRLRRAARAATAKLNAPADAWRIDVVTLQWSGNRCAQLRWLVDCAPR
;
A
#
# COMPACT_ATOMS: atom_id res chain seq x y z
N MET A 1 1.32 -1.07 14.71
CA MET A 1 1.24 -1.80 13.42
C MET A 1 2.53 -2.59 13.28
N ALA A 2 2.48 -3.82 12.77
CA ALA A 2 3.67 -4.65 12.56
C ALA A 2 3.85 -4.98 11.09
N ILE A 3 5.06 -4.81 10.56
CA ILE A 3 5.43 -5.29 9.21
C ILE A 3 5.68 -6.79 9.32
N VAL A 4 4.92 -7.58 8.58
CA VAL A 4 5.03 -9.05 8.54
C VAL A 4 5.60 -9.56 7.22
N GLY A 5 5.67 -8.69 6.20
CA GLY A 5 6.32 -9.00 4.93
C GLY A 5 6.82 -7.72 4.25
N LYS A 6 7.96 -7.83 3.56
CA LYS A 6 8.52 -6.80 2.68
C LYS A 6 8.69 -7.41 1.29
N ASN A 7 8.29 -6.70 0.24
CA ASN A 7 8.27 -7.18 -1.15
C ASN A 7 7.64 -8.58 -1.24
N ALA A 8 6.51 -8.77 -0.54
CA ALA A 8 5.89 -10.06 -0.35
C ALA A 8 5.05 -10.45 -1.57
N SER A 9 5.09 -11.73 -1.96
CA SER A 9 4.19 -12.27 -2.98
C SER A 9 2.98 -12.92 -2.32
N VAL A 10 1.79 -12.35 -2.55
CA VAL A 10 0.52 -12.84 -2.00
C VAL A 10 -0.46 -13.05 -3.16
N ALA A 11 -0.92 -14.29 -3.36
CA ALA A 11 -1.81 -14.65 -4.47
C ALA A 11 -1.31 -14.16 -5.84
N GLY A 12 0.01 -14.30 -6.10
CA GLY A 12 0.65 -13.86 -7.34
C GLY A 12 0.67 -12.35 -7.53
N VAL A 13 0.52 -11.58 -6.46
CA VAL A 13 0.63 -10.12 -6.45
C VAL A 13 1.75 -9.73 -5.51
N GLU A 14 2.68 -8.93 -6.03
CA GLU A 14 3.71 -8.32 -5.20
C GLU A 14 3.12 -7.16 -4.40
N VAL A 15 3.46 -7.13 -3.12
CA VAL A 15 3.05 -6.15 -2.13
C VAL A 15 4.29 -5.61 -1.46
N ASP A 16 4.50 -4.29 -1.50
CA ASP A 16 5.72 -3.67 -0.96
C ASP A 16 5.84 -3.91 0.55
N LEU A 17 4.76 -3.68 1.30
CA LEU A 17 4.67 -4.10 2.70
C LEU A 17 3.34 -4.77 3.00
N LEU A 18 3.43 -5.94 3.63
CA LEU A 18 2.29 -6.58 4.26
C LEU A 18 2.38 -6.32 5.75
N CYS A 19 1.34 -5.71 6.31
CA CYS A 19 1.29 -5.32 7.71
C CYS A 19 0.07 -5.91 8.42
N LEU A 20 0.18 -6.02 9.74
CA LEU A 20 -0.94 -6.33 10.63
C LEU A 20 -1.24 -5.14 11.54
N SER A 21 -2.52 -4.88 11.78
CA SER A 21 -2.97 -3.97 12.83
C SER A 21 -2.41 -4.38 14.21
N PRO A 22 -2.34 -3.47 15.20
CA PRO A 22 -1.84 -3.81 16.54
C PRO A 22 -2.53 -5.02 17.19
N ASP A 23 -3.83 -5.17 16.99
CA ASP A 23 -4.64 -6.30 17.48
C ASP A 23 -4.54 -7.56 16.59
N ARG A 24 -3.78 -7.49 15.49
CA ARG A 24 -3.57 -8.56 14.50
C ARG A 24 -4.84 -9.05 13.81
N ARG A 25 -5.94 -8.29 13.86
CA ARG A 25 -7.24 -8.66 13.26
C ARG A 25 -7.48 -8.06 11.88
N ARG A 26 -6.63 -7.15 11.42
CA ARG A 26 -6.75 -6.50 10.11
C ARG A 26 -5.44 -6.58 9.34
N VAL A 27 -5.54 -6.97 8.08
CA VAL A 27 -4.44 -6.86 7.11
C VAL A 27 -4.34 -5.43 6.60
N VAL A 28 -3.13 -4.89 6.53
CA VAL A 28 -2.85 -3.62 5.86
C VAL A 28 -1.84 -3.89 4.76
N VAL A 29 -2.28 -3.76 3.51
CA VAL A 29 -1.41 -3.81 2.33
C VAL A 29 -0.92 -2.39 2.09
N VAL A 30 0.40 -2.18 2.06
CA VAL A 30 0.99 -0.86 1.79
C VAL A 30 1.72 -0.90 0.47
N GLU A 31 1.35 -0.01 -0.44
CA GLU A 31 2.11 0.31 -1.65
C GLU A 31 3.01 1.53 -1.36
N VAL A 32 4.26 1.49 -1.78
CA VAL A 32 5.23 2.57 -1.64
C VAL A 32 5.56 3.15 -3.03
N LYS A 33 5.28 4.44 -3.22
CA LYS A 33 5.55 5.15 -4.48
C LYS A 33 6.58 6.25 -4.24
N ALA A 34 7.82 6.03 -4.66
CA ALA A 34 8.88 7.03 -4.61
C ALA A 34 9.07 7.69 -5.97
N ARG A 35 9.20 9.03 -5.99
CA ARG A 35 9.51 9.80 -7.20
C ARG A 35 10.52 10.91 -6.89
N ARG A 36 11.35 11.26 -7.87
CA ARG A 36 12.23 12.44 -7.80
C ARG A 36 11.48 13.67 -8.31
N VAL A 37 11.72 14.84 -7.69
CA VAL A 37 11.28 16.14 -8.22
C VAL A 37 12.11 16.42 -9.47
N GLY A 38 11.47 16.42 -10.63
CA GLY A 38 12.07 16.87 -11.89
C GLY A 38 11.40 18.15 -12.39
N ALA A 39 11.95 18.77 -13.42
CA ALA A 39 11.30 19.88 -14.11
C ALA A 39 10.12 19.35 -14.96
N GLY A 40 8.89 19.46 -14.47
CA GLY A 40 7.69 19.04 -15.19
C GLY A 40 6.47 18.83 -14.29
N TYR A 41 5.29 18.73 -14.90
CA TYR A 41 4.05 18.41 -14.20
C TYR A 41 4.14 17.05 -13.53
N GLN A 42 3.87 17.00 -12.22
CA GLN A 42 3.72 15.75 -11.50
C GLN A 42 2.25 15.56 -11.14
N PRO A 43 1.62 14.43 -11.54
CA PRO A 43 0.27 14.15 -11.11
C PRO A 43 0.18 14.10 -9.57
N PRO A 44 -1.00 14.44 -9.01
CA PRO A 44 -1.23 14.39 -7.58
C PRO A 44 -0.79 13.05 -6.97
N LEU A 45 -0.29 13.08 -5.74
CA LEU A 45 0.16 11.85 -5.04
C LEU A 45 -1.02 10.90 -4.82
N GLU A 46 -2.22 11.44 -4.75
CA GLU A 46 -3.50 10.75 -4.65
C GLU A 46 -3.79 9.92 -5.93
N SER A 47 -3.20 10.30 -7.06
CA SER A 47 -3.26 9.55 -8.33
C SER A 47 -2.17 8.47 -8.44
N ALA A 48 -1.34 8.27 -7.42
CA ALA A 48 -0.14 7.43 -7.52
C ALA A 48 -0.43 5.93 -7.69
N VAL A 49 -1.67 5.47 -7.43
CA VAL A 49 -2.09 4.09 -7.67
C VAL A 49 -3.16 4.05 -8.73
N ASP A 50 -2.83 3.48 -9.88
CA ASP A 50 -3.80 3.25 -10.95
C ASP A 50 -4.82 2.17 -10.55
N ALA A 51 -5.99 2.20 -11.20
CA ALA A 51 -7.09 1.28 -10.89
C ALA A 51 -6.70 -0.20 -11.05
N ARG A 52 -5.78 -0.51 -11.98
CA ARG A 52 -5.29 -1.88 -12.23
C ARG A 52 -4.44 -2.38 -11.07
N LYS A 53 -3.53 -1.56 -10.54
CA LYS A 53 -2.73 -1.87 -9.36
C LYS A 53 -3.63 -2.01 -8.14
N LEU A 54 -4.59 -1.11 -7.94
CA LEU A 54 -5.54 -1.21 -6.83
C LEU A 54 -6.35 -2.52 -6.86
N HIS A 55 -6.82 -2.93 -8.05
CA HIS A 55 -7.53 -4.20 -8.23
C HIS A 55 -6.65 -5.40 -7.85
N ARG A 56 -5.37 -5.42 -8.25
CA ARG A 56 -4.43 -6.49 -7.86
C ARG A 56 -4.16 -6.49 -6.36
N LEU A 57 -3.95 -5.32 -5.75
CA LEU A 57 -3.72 -5.19 -4.31
C LEU A 57 -4.94 -5.66 -3.50
N ARG A 58 -6.16 -5.44 -3.98
CA ARG A 58 -7.39 -6.00 -3.36
C ARG A 58 -7.37 -7.53 -3.34
N ARG A 59 -6.92 -8.16 -4.42
CA ARG A 59 -6.76 -9.63 -4.47
C ARG A 59 -5.77 -10.12 -3.41
N ALA A 60 -4.64 -9.44 -3.28
CA ALA A 60 -3.63 -9.74 -2.26
C ALA A 60 -4.19 -9.57 -0.84
N ALA A 61 -4.87 -8.44 -0.59
CA ALA A 61 -5.46 -8.13 0.70
C ALA A 61 -6.47 -9.19 1.14
N ARG A 62 -7.44 -9.53 0.29
CA ARG A 62 -8.44 -10.58 0.56
C ARG A 62 -7.80 -11.94 0.82
N ALA A 63 -6.81 -12.33 0.02
CA ALA A 63 -6.11 -13.59 0.20
C ALA A 63 -5.31 -13.64 1.51
N ALA A 64 -4.70 -12.53 1.92
CA ALA A 64 -4.01 -12.43 3.21
C ALA A 64 -5.01 -12.46 4.38
N THR A 65 -6.14 -11.74 4.28
CA THR A 65 -7.17 -11.71 5.32
C THR A 65 -7.78 -13.09 5.56
N ALA A 66 -8.02 -13.86 4.49
CA ALA A 66 -8.50 -15.24 4.61
C ALA A 66 -7.59 -16.12 5.46
N LYS A 67 -6.26 -15.90 5.44
CA LYS A 67 -5.29 -16.63 6.27
C LYS A 67 -5.35 -16.28 7.76
N LEU A 68 -5.97 -15.17 8.13
CA LEU A 68 -6.13 -14.74 9.52
C LEU A 68 -7.43 -15.24 10.16
N ASN A 69 -8.30 -15.94 9.42
CA ASN A 69 -9.68 -16.23 9.85
C ASN A 69 -10.43 -14.96 10.31
N ALA A 70 -10.11 -13.81 9.70
CA ALA A 70 -10.73 -12.52 9.98
C ALA A 70 -11.91 -12.27 9.00
N PRO A 71 -12.83 -11.33 9.31
CA PRO A 71 -13.89 -10.93 8.39
C PRO A 71 -13.35 -10.58 6.99
N ALA A 72 -14.10 -10.89 5.93
CA ALA A 72 -13.64 -10.74 4.55
C ALA A 72 -13.27 -9.29 4.16
N ASP A 73 -13.79 -8.31 4.90
CA ASP A 73 -13.56 -6.88 4.77
C ASP A 73 -12.54 -6.34 5.78
N ALA A 74 -11.93 -7.20 6.61
CA ALA A 74 -10.89 -6.86 7.58
C ALA A 74 -9.53 -6.65 6.91
N TRP A 75 -9.51 -5.79 5.89
CA TRP A 75 -8.32 -5.29 5.25
C TRP A 75 -8.47 -3.81 4.86
N ARG A 76 -7.33 -3.18 4.61
CA ARG A 76 -7.26 -1.89 3.91
C ARG A 76 -6.02 -1.85 3.03
N ILE A 77 -6.05 -0.96 2.06
CA ILE A 77 -4.89 -0.65 1.22
C ILE A 77 -4.44 0.77 1.54
N ASP A 78 -3.22 0.91 2.00
CA ASP A 78 -2.59 2.19 2.26
C ASP A 78 -1.55 2.48 1.17
N VAL A 79 -1.30 3.75 0.90
CA VAL A 79 -0.26 4.19 -0.03
C VAL A 79 0.67 5.14 0.70
N VAL A 80 1.95 4.79 0.75
CA VAL A 80 3.00 5.71 1.20
C VAL A 80 3.65 6.30 -0.03
N THR A 81 3.65 7.62 -0.12
CA THR A 81 4.29 8.31 -1.23
C THR A 81 5.47 9.13 -0.74
N LEU A 82 6.54 9.12 -1.52
CA LEU A 82 7.81 9.79 -1.21
C LEU A 82 8.20 10.65 -2.39
N GLN A 83 8.52 11.92 -2.13
CA GLN A 83 9.06 12.84 -3.11
C GLN A 83 10.47 13.23 -2.71
N TRP A 84 11.44 12.96 -3.59
CA TRP A 84 12.85 13.22 -3.36
C TRP A 84 13.31 14.48 -4.10
N SER A 85 13.93 15.41 -3.38
CA SER A 85 14.65 16.56 -3.97
C SER A 85 16.14 16.39 -3.70
N GLY A 86 16.90 16.04 -4.74
CA GLY A 86 18.26 15.54 -4.60
C GLY A 86 18.31 14.30 -3.70
N ASN A 87 19.13 14.34 -2.64
CA ASN A 87 19.28 13.25 -1.68
C ASN A 87 18.38 13.38 -0.43
N ARG A 88 17.45 14.34 -0.42
CA ARG A 88 16.51 14.53 0.70
C ARG A 88 15.10 14.11 0.30
N CYS A 89 14.40 13.45 1.22
CA CYS A 89 12.96 13.26 1.10
C CYS A 89 12.28 14.61 1.41
N ALA A 90 11.83 15.30 0.37
CA ALA A 90 11.15 16.59 0.49
C ALA A 90 9.71 16.45 0.99
N GLN A 91 9.05 15.33 0.65
CA GLN A 91 7.69 15.07 1.11
C GLN A 91 7.47 13.57 1.31
N LEU A 92 6.86 13.23 2.44
CA LEU A 92 6.35 11.89 2.74
C LEU A 92 4.86 12.04 3.06
N ARG A 93 4.00 11.28 2.38
CA ARG A 93 2.57 11.21 2.72
C ARG A 93 2.15 9.77 2.91
N TRP A 94 1.28 9.55 3.89
CA TRP A 94 0.59 8.29 4.10
C TRP A 94 -0.90 8.50 3.80
N LEU A 95 -1.35 7.91 2.71
CA LEU A 95 -2.76 7.85 2.32
C LEU A 95 -3.33 6.55 2.86
N VAL A 96 -4.40 6.64 3.65
CA VAL A 96 -4.99 5.50 4.36
C VAL A 96 -6.28 5.07 3.66
N ASP A 97 -6.51 3.77 3.59
CA ASP A 97 -7.75 3.18 3.07
C ASP A 97 -8.12 3.66 1.65
N CYS A 98 -7.14 3.61 0.74
CA CYS A 98 -7.26 4.08 -0.64
C CYS A 98 -8.12 3.17 -1.54
N ALA A 99 -8.77 2.14 -0.99
CA ALA A 99 -9.59 1.21 -1.73
C ALA A 99 -10.94 1.00 -1.03
N PRO A 100 -12.07 1.12 -1.76
CA PRO A 100 -13.34 0.61 -1.25
C PRO A 100 -13.25 -0.89 -0.95
N ARG A 101 -13.97 -1.36 0.08
CA ARG A 101 -13.99 -2.78 0.46
C ARG A 101 -14.96 -3.59 -0.41
#